data_AF-A0A932IHF1-F1
#
_entry.id   AF-A0A932IHF1-F1
#
_cell.length_a   1.000
_cell.length_b   1.000
_cell.length_c   1.000
_cell.angle_alpha   90.00
_cell.angle_beta   90.00
_cell.angle_gamma   90.00
#
_symmetry.space_group_name_H-M   'P 1'
#
loop_
_entity.id
_entity.type
_entity.pdbx_description
1 polymer ?
#
loop_
_entity_poly.entity_id
_entity_poly.type
_entity_poly.pdbx_seq_one_letter_code
_entity_poly.pdbx_strand_id
1 'polypeptide(L)' 'QANSVRDERRTMVGAGERSEKVRTYNFPQNRLTDHRIGLTLYELDRIMEGGLEAVVDPLIAWHQAQRLEEANSDNWVPNS' A
#
# COMPACT_ATOMS: atom_id res chain seq x y z
N GLN A 1 30.08 0.59 -8.96
CA GLN A 1 29.14 1.15 -7.96
C GLN A 1 27.91 1.84 -8.57
N ALA A 2 27.78 1.98 -9.91
CA ALA A 2 26.60 2.59 -10.54
C ALA A 2 25.44 1.64 -10.89
N ASN A 3 25.63 0.32 -10.78
CA ASN A 3 24.59 -0.66 -11.14
C ASN A 3 23.53 -0.85 -10.04
N SER A 4 23.89 -0.74 -8.76
CA SER A 4 22.96 -1.00 -7.64
C SER A 4 21.78 -0.03 -7.59
N VAL A 5 22.02 1.26 -7.77
CA VAL A 5 20.95 2.29 -7.80
C VAL A 5 19.99 2.08 -8.99
N ARG A 6 20.49 1.51 -10.09
CA ARG A 6 19.68 1.24 -11.28
C ARG A 6 18.77 0.04 -11.07
N ASP A 7 19.25 -0.99 -10.38
CA ASP A 7 18.44 -2.18 -10.07
C ASP A 7 17.37 -1.87 -9.01
N GLU A 8 17.69 -1.12 -7.96
CA GLU A 8 16.70 -0.67 -6.96
C GLU A 8 15.57 0.18 -7.58
N ARG A 9 15.91 1.07 -8.53
CA ARG A 9 14.90 1.82 -9.28
C ARG A 9 14.03 0.95 -10.17
N ARG A 10 14.58 -0.13 -10.73
CA ARG A 10 13.80 -1.09 -11.52
C ARG A 10 12.88 -1.94 -10.66
N THR A 11 13.22 -2.21 -9.39
CA THR A 11 12.34 -2.93 -8.48
C THR A 11 11.19 -2.05 -7.99
N MET A 12 11.44 -0.76 -7.73
CA MET A 12 10.41 0.20 -7.34
C MET A 12 9.41 0.54 -8.45
N VAL A 13 9.86 0.47 -9.71
CA VAL A 13 8.99 0.59 -10.89
C VAL A 13 8.59 -0.83 -11.28
N GLY A 14 7.55 -1.35 -10.62
CA GLY A 14 6.99 -2.68 -10.91
C GLY A 14 6.82 -2.93 -12.40
N ALA A 15 6.95 -4.19 -12.81
CA ALA A 15 7.15 -4.70 -14.18
C ALA A 15 6.07 -4.35 -15.24
N GLY A 16 5.22 -3.34 -15.00
CA GLY A 16 4.26 -2.86 -15.98
C GLY A 16 2.97 -3.67 -16.04
N GLU A 17 2.59 -4.35 -14.95
CA GLU A 17 1.20 -4.78 -14.76
C GLU A 17 0.37 -3.53 -14.41
N ARG A 18 -0.12 -2.86 -15.46
CA ARG A 18 -0.76 -1.53 -15.41
C ARG A 18 -2.16 -1.51 -14.78
N SER A 19 -2.55 -2.53 -14.00
CA SER A 19 -3.95 -2.70 -13.60
C SER A 19 -4.23 -2.59 -12.11
N GLU A 20 -3.23 -2.58 -11.24
CA GLU A 20 -3.46 -2.37 -9.82
C GLU A 20 -3.71 -0.89 -9.53
N LYS A 21 -5.00 -0.52 -9.48
CA LYS A 21 -5.43 0.78 -8.98
C LYS A 21 -5.06 0.86 -7.50
N VAL A 22 -3.97 1.56 -7.18
CA VAL A 22 -3.56 1.76 -5.78
C VAL A 22 -4.60 2.58 -5.00
N ARG A 23 -5.12 3.66 -5.60
CA ARG A 23 -6.13 4.54 -5.00
C ARG A 23 -7.15 5.02 -6.03
N THR A 24 -8.35 5.37 -5.57
CA THR A 24 -9.39 6.05 -6.35
C THR A 24 -9.83 7.32 -5.62
N TYR A 25 -9.68 8.46 -6.27
CA TYR A 25 -10.10 9.77 -5.78
C TYR A 25 -11.41 10.18 -6.47
N ASN A 26 -12.46 10.45 -5.71
CA ASN A 26 -13.78 10.86 -6.20
C ASN A 26 -14.19 12.18 -5.56
N PHE A 27 -13.91 13.29 -6.25
CA PHE A 27 -14.20 14.65 -5.79
C PHE A 27 -15.71 14.94 -5.61
N PRO A 28 -16.61 14.58 -6.55
CA PRO A 28 -18.04 14.84 -6.35
C PRO A 28 -18.64 14.19 -5.10
N GLN A 29 -18.06 13.09 -4.62
CA GLN A 29 -18.51 12.37 -3.43
C GLN A 29 -17.58 12.55 -2.23
N ASN A 30 -16.60 13.46 -2.32
CA ASN A 30 -15.57 13.72 -1.31
C ASN A 30 -14.89 12.43 -0.78
N ARG A 31 -14.64 11.46 -1.67
CA ARG A 31 -14.24 10.08 -1.28
C ARG A 31 -12.88 9.69 -1.82
N LEU A 32 -12.07 9.08 -0.95
CA LEU A 32 -10.85 8.36 -1.28
C LEU A 32 -11.05 6.87 -0.98
N THR A 33 -10.68 6.00 -1.92
CA THR A 33 -10.56 4.55 -1.67
C THR A 33 -9.12 4.11 -1.92
N ASP A 34 -8.46 3.50 -0.94
CA ASP A 34 -7.16 2.82 -1.10
C ASP A 34 -7.39 1.32 -1.23
N HIS A 35 -7.11 0.77 -2.42
CA HIS A 35 -7.41 -0.63 -2.73
C HIS A 35 -6.38 -1.61 -2.19
N ARG A 36 -5.22 -1.13 -1.72
CA ARG A 36 -4.20 -2.02 -1.12
C ARG A 36 -4.74 -2.73 0.12
N ILE A 37 -5.57 -2.02 0.89
CA ILE A 37 -6.10 -2.49 2.18
C ILE A 37 -7.64 -2.42 2.25
N GLY A 38 -8.30 -2.01 1.16
CA GLY A 38 -9.76 -1.81 1.13
C GLY A 38 -10.25 -0.62 1.95
N LEU A 39 -9.40 0.36 2.26
CA LEU A 39 -9.76 1.54 3.04
C LEU A 39 -10.62 2.50 2.20
N THR A 40 -11.72 2.99 2.76
CA THR A 40 -12.52 4.05 2.15
C THR A 40 -12.76 5.17 3.15
N LEU A 41 -12.44 6.40 2.75
CA LEU A 41 -12.58 7.61 3.55
C LEU A 41 -13.46 8.63 2.80
N TYR A 42 -14.32 9.33 3.52
CA TYR A 42 -15.24 10.35 2.98
C TYR A 42 -14.82 11.77 3.37
N GLU A 43 -13.51 12.01 3.36
CA GLU A 43 -12.90 13.29 3.75
C GLU A 43 -11.76 13.67 2.77
N LEU A 44 -11.96 13.40 1.47
CA LEU A 44 -10.97 13.66 0.44
C LEU A 44 -10.41 15.09 0.50
N ASP A 45 -11.25 16.10 0.64
CA ASP A 45 -10.83 17.51 0.69
C ASP A 45 -9.80 17.74 1.81
N ARG A 46 -10.06 17.21 3.01
CA ARG A 46 -9.14 17.30 4.16
C ARG A 46 -7.82 16.57 3.90
N ILE A 47 -7.89 15.42 3.22
CA ILE A 47 -6.70 14.64 2.85
C ILE A 47 -5.85 15.44 1.86
N MET A 48 -6.48 16.11 0.90
CA MET A 48 -5.81 16.95 -0.09
C MET A 48 -5.20 18.22 0.53
N GLU A 49 -5.78 18.72 1.62
CA GLU A 49 -5.24 19.84 2.42
C GLU A 49 -4.06 19.45 3.32
N GLY A 50 -3.71 18.15 3.41
CA GLY A 50 -2.56 17.65 4.16
C GLY A 50 -2.90 16.71 5.31
N GLY A 51 -4.19 16.40 5.55
CA GLY A 51 -4.66 15.41 6.52
C GLY A 51 -4.38 13.96 6.12
N LEU A 52 -3.13 13.64 5.77
CA LEU A 52 -2.70 12.33 5.25
C LEU A 52 -2.64 11.23 6.31
N GLU A 53 -2.59 11.59 7.60
CA GLU A 53 -2.51 10.66 8.74
C GLU A 53 -3.61 9.58 8.67
N ALA A 54 -4.84 9.99 8.34
CA ALA A 54 -5.99 9.09 8.17
C ALA A 54 -5.79 8.01 7.10
N VAL A 55 -4.87 8.23 6.14
CA VAL A 55 -4.51 7.27 5.09
C VAL A 55 -3.23 6.51 5.45
N VAL A 56 -2.26 7.19 6.05
CA VAL A 56 -0.93 6.64 6.32
C VAL A 56 -0.94 5.65 7.49
N ASP A 57 -1.62 5.96 8.58
CA ASP A 57 -1.61 5.12 9.78
C ASP A 57 -2.23 3.73 9.51
N PRO A 58 -3.39 3.60 8.83
CA PRO A 58 -3.92 2.29 8.48
C PRO A 58 -3.01 1.48 7.54
N LEU A 59 -2.32 2.14 6.63
CA LEU A 59 -1.37 1.48 5.72
C LEU A 59 -0.15 0.92 6.47
N ILE A 60 0.38 1.69 7.43
CA ILE A 60 1.48 1.23 8.28
C ILE A 60 1.05 0.03 9.12
N ALA A 61 -0.12 0.12 9.77
CA ALA A 61 -0.66 -0.97 10.59
C ALA A 61 -0.87 -2.25 9.77
N TRP A 62 -1.46 -2.12 8.56
CA TRP A 62 -1.64 -3.25 7.65
C TRP A 62 -0.31 -3.88 7.23
N HIS A 63 0.67 -3.06 6.85
CA HIS A 63 1.99 -3.56 6.46
C HIS A 63 2.71 -4.28 7.62
N GLN A 64 2.60 -3.76 8.84
CA GLN A 64 3.13 -4.43 10.03
C GLN A 64 2.44 -5.77 10.27
N ALA A 65 1.12 -5.82 10.15
CA ALA A 65 0.35 -7.06 10.30
C ALA A 65 0.75 -8.11 9.25
N GLN A 66 0.88 -7.71 7.97
CA GLN A 66 1.36 -8.59 6.90
C GLN A 66 2.75 -9.17 7.20
N ARG A 67 3.69 -8.33 7.63
CA ARG A 67 5.05 -8.79 7.97
C ARG A 67 5.07 -9.78 9.13
N LEU A 68 4.18 -9.61 10.12
CA LEU A 68 4.03 -10.56 11.20
C LEU A 68 3.44 -11.90 10.70
N GLU A 69 2.47 -11.83 9.80
CA GLU A 69 1.84 -13.02 9.21
C GLU A 69 2.81 -13.81 8.33
N GLU A 70 3.56 -13.13 7.47
CA GLU A 70 4.65 -13.72 6.67
C GLU A 70 5.68 -14.42 7.56
N ALA A 71 6.17 -13.74 8.60
CA ALA A 71 7.12 -14.31 9.55
C ALA A 71 6.59 -15.54 10.31
N ASN A 72 5.28 -15.60 10.58
CA ASN A 72 4.64 -16.77 11.20
C ASN A 72 4.44 -17.90 10.18
N SER A 73 4.16 -17.58 8.92
CA SER A 73 3.92 -18.55 7.84
C SER A 73 5.18 -19.33 7.45
N ASP A 74 6.36 -18.71 7.55
CA ASP A 74 7.66 -19.39 7.35
C ASP A 74 7.96 -20.48 8.39
N ASN A 75 7.20 -20.53 9.50
CA ASN A 75 7.32 -21.55 10.54
C ASN A 75 6.37 -22.76 10.34
N TRP A 76 5.68 -22.84 9.20
CA TRP A 76 4.83 -23.97 8.86
C TRP A 76 5.66 -25.14 8.32
N VAL A 77 5.83 -26.19 9.14
CA VAL A 77 6.29 -27.50 8.68
C VAL A 77 5.05 -28.33 8.31
N PRO A 78 4.67 -28.46 7.03
CA PRO A 78 3.61 -29.39 6.65
C PRO A 78 4.10 -30.81 6.95
N ASN A 79 3.31 -31.49 7.77
CA ASN A 79 3.46 -32.84 8.31
C ASN A 79 4.41 -33.79 7.56
N SER A 80 5.33 -34.38 8.31
CA SER A 80 6.09 -35.61 7.99
C SER A 80 5.19 -36.75 7.54
#